data_AF-A0A5C7X1D1-F1
#
_entry.id   AF-A0A5C7X1D1-F1
#
_cell.length_a   1.000
_cell.length_b   1.000
_cell.length_c   1.000
_cell.angle_alpha   90.00
_cell.angle_beta   90.00
_cell.angle_gamma   90.00
#
_symmetry.space_group_name_H-M   'P 1'
#
loop_
_entity.id
_entity.type
_entity.pdbx_description
1 polymer ?
#
loop_
_entity_poly.entity_id
_entity_poly.type
_entity_poly.pdbx_seq_one_letter_code
_entity_poly.pdbx_strand_id
1 'polypeptide(L)'
;MTDLSLLEQQILRSVSVKVRARLRKAAEDQVGPEAFGDPEAIADAMVAALPLGHPFDEAAGPFYDTAGLARWLGISRQAVHQRAARHAILGCPLADDAAVYPTWQFLGNGATLPGLAEVVAVLADGDSDPWMAALWLRAPNDAIDGAAPADWLRDGGDTAPVLEAARQVAAGWRA
;
A
#
# COMPACT_ATOMS: atom_id res chain seq x y z
N MET A 1 -1.87 -6.65 -25.44
CA MET A 1 -1.32 -5.28 -25.46
C MET A 1 -2.36 -4.36 -24.87
N THR A 2 -2.14 -3.89 -23.65
CA THR A 2 -3.02 -2.92 -22.98
C THR A 2 -2.89 -1.58 -23.70
N ASP A 3 -4.00 -1.03 -24.17
CA ASP A 3 -4.03 0.30 -24.77
C ASP A 3 -3.92 1.34 -23.65
N LEU A 4 -2.70 1.85 -23.44
CA LEU A 4 -2.41 2.84 -22.40
C LEU A 4 -3.24 4.12 -22.58
N SER A 5 -3.62 4.48 -23.81
CA SER A 5 -4.48 5.65 -24.05
C SER A 5 -5.91 5.43 -23.56
N LEU A 6 -6.42 4.20 -23.69
CA LEU A 6 -7.74 3.83 -23.17
C LEU A 6 -7.74 3.82 -21.63
N LEU A 7 -6.68 3.28 -21.02
CA LEU A 7 -6.52 3.27 -19.56
C LEU A 7 -6.39 4.69 -19.00
N GLU A 8 -5.58 5.54 -19.64
CA GLU A 8 -5.45 6.96 -19.30
C GLU A 8 -6.82 7.66 -19.34
N GLN A 9 -7.59 7.50 -20.42
CA GLN A 9 -8.93 8.07 -20.55
C GLN A 9 -9.89 7.57 -19.45
N GLN A 10 -9.81 6.30 -19.08
CA GLN A 10 -10.63 5.71 -18.00
C GLN A 10 -10.27 6.28 -16.64
N ILE A 11 -8.98 6.40 -16.34
CA ILE A 11 -8.47 6.99 -15.10
C ILE A 11 -8.90 8.45 -15.00
N LEU A 12 -8.63 9.27 -16.03
CA LEU A 12 -9.01 10.68 -16.05
C LEU A 12 -10.52 10.87 -15.88
N ARG A 13 -11.33 10.02 -16.50
CA ARG A 13 -12.79 10.03 -16.32
C ARG A 13 -13.19 9.71 -14.87
N SER A 14 -12.65 8.64 -14.30
CA SER A 14 -12.96 8.19 -12.94
C SER A 14 -12.55 9.22 -11.89
N VAL A 15 -11.33 9.77 -12.03
CA VAL A 15 -10.80 10.87 -11.24
C VAL A 15 -11.73 12.08 -11.30
N SER A 16 -12.08 12.53 -12.51
CA SER A 16 -12.92 13.72 -12.70
C SER A 16 -14.28 13.57 -12.02
N VAL A 17 -14.90 12.38 -12.10
CA VAL A 17 -16.18 12.10 -11.43
C VAL A 17 -16.03 12.18 -9.91
N LYS A 18 -15.01 11.55 -9.33
CA LYS A 18 -14.78 11.52 -7.88
C LYS A 18 -14.42 12.90 -7.34
N VAL A 19 -13.56 13.65 -8.02
CA VAL A 19 -13.18 15.02 -7.66
C VAL A 19 -14.41 15.93 -7.67
N ARG A 20 -15.22 15.90 -8.72
CA ARG A 20 -16.47 16.68 -8.80
C ARG A 20 -17.44 16.34 -7.67
N ALA A 21 -17.63 15.06 -7.38
CA ALA A 21 -18.50 14.63 -6.28
C ALA A 21 -18.01 15.16 -4.92
N ARG A 22 -16.69 15.14 -4.69
CA ARG A 22 -16.08 15.63 -3.46
C ARG A 22 -16.18 17.15 -3.33
N LEU A 23 -15.90 17.89 -4.39
CA LEU A 23 -16.02 19.35 -4.41
C LEU A 23 -17.48 19.80 -4.25
N ARG A 24 -18.44 19.09 -4.85
CA ARG A 24 -19.87 19.38 -4.64
C ARG A 24 -20.26 19.20 -3.17
N LYS A 25 -19.87 18.07 -2.56
CA LYS A 25 -20.14 17.84 -1.13
C LYS A 25 -19.51 18.93 -0.25
N ALA A 26 -18.29 19.32 -0.57
CA ALA A 26 -17.62 20.38 0.17
C ALA A 26 -18.27 21.75 -0.01
N ALA A 27 -18.81 22.05 -1.19
CA ALA A 27 -19.60 23.25 -1.41
C ALA A 27 -20.92 23.23 -0.61
N GLU A 28 -21.59 22.08 -0.50
CA GLU A 28 -22.75 21.88 0.39
C GLU A 28 -22.36 22.14 1.86
N ASP A 29 -21.17 21.69 2.26
CA ASP A 29 -20.60 21.89 3.59
C ASP A 29 -19.93 23.28 3.77
N GLN A 30 -20.04 24.18 2.79
CA GLN A 30 -19.47 25.54 2.79
C GLN A 30 -17.94 25.59 3.04
N VAL A 31 -17.22 24.56 2.62
CA VAL A 31 -15.76 24.50 2.71
C VAL A 31 -15.13 25.34 1.60
N GLY A 32 -14.29 26.31 1.98
CA GLY A 32 -13.56 27.17 1.05
C GLY A 32 -12.44 26.43 0.29
N PRO A 33 -12.08 26.90 -0.92
CA PRO A 33 -11.05 26.29 -1.77
C PRO A 33 -9.67 26.22 -1.09
N GLU A 34 -9.37 27.14 -0.18
CA GLU A 34 -8.14 27.16 0.62
C GLU A 34 -7.95 25.91 1.49
N ALA A 35 -9.02 25.22 1.87
CA ALA A 35 -8.96 23.99 2.66
C ALA A 35 -8.43 22.78 1.87
N PHE A 36 -8.39 22.87 0.53
CA PHE A 36 -7.91 21.80 -0.34
C PHE A 36 -6.41 21.91 -0.64
N GLY A 37 -5.81 23.06 -0.37
CA GLY A 37 -4.41 23.34 -0.71
C GLY A 37 -4.20 23.60 -2.20
N ASP A 38 -2.95 23.42 -2.64
CA ASP A 38 -2.52 23.68 -4.02
C ASP A 38 -2.99 22.57 -4.97
N PRO A 39 -3.76 22.89 -6.03
CA PRO A 39 -4.17 21.93 -7.05
C PRO A 39 -3.01 21.17 -7.70
N GLU A 40 -1.84 21.79 -7.87
CA GLU A 40 -0.68 21.14 -8.47
C GLU A 40 -0.14 20.05 -7.54
N ALA A 41 -0.06 20.33 -6.24
CA ALA A 41 0.35 19.33 -5.24
C ALA A 41 -0.63 18.15 -5.16
N ILE A 42 -1.91 18.38 -5.44
CA ILE A 42 -2.93 17.32 -5.57
C ILE A 42 -2.64 16.49 -6.82
N ALA A 43 -2.39 17.11 -7.97
CA ALA A 43 -2.06 16.40 -9.21
C ALA A 43 -0.81 15.53 -9.05
N ASP A 44 0.25 16.06 -8.45
CA ASP A 44 1.47 15.31 -8.12
C ASP A 44 1.18 14.09 -7.24
N ALA A 45 0.33 14.24 -6.22
CA ALA A 45 -0.05 13.13 -5.35
C ALA A 45 -0.84 12.05 -6.10
N MET A 46 -1.61 12.42 -7.12
CA MET A 46 -2.36 11.48 -7.95
C MET A 46 -1.44 10.76 -8.94
N VAL A 47 -0.47 11.44 -9.54
CA VAL A 47 0.54 10.84 -10.42
C VAL A 47 1.43 9.88 -9.64
N ALA A 48 1.86 10.27 -8.43
CA ALA A 48 2.68 9.40 -7.56
C ALA A 48 1.97 8.11 -7.13
N ALA A 49 0.63 8.06 -7.24
CA ALA A 49 -0.15 6.85 -6.97
C ALA A 49 -0.25 5.90 -8.18
N LEU A 50 0.22 6.31 -9.36
CA LEU A 50 0.27 5.45 -10.54
C LEU A 50 1.50 4.53 -10.48
N PRO A 51 1.36 3.25 -10.86
CA PRO A 51 2.48 2.31 -10.89
C PRO A 51 3.57 2.78 -11.85
N LEU A 52 4.84 2.67 -11.43
CA LEU A 52 6.02 3.16 -12.15
C LEU A 52 6.59 2.14 -13.17
N GLY A 53 5.94 0.99 -13.34
CA GLY A 53 6.35 -0.06 -14.26
C GLY A 53 7.41 -1.01 -13.69
N HIS A 54 7.51 -1.15 -12.36
CA HIS A 54 8.38 -2.17 -11.77
C HIS A 54 7.78 -3.56 -12.03
N PRO A 55 8.57 -4.62 -12.28
CA PRO A 55 8.06 -5.98 -12.52
C PRO A 55 7.14 -6.55 -11.43
N PHE A 56 7.10 -5.91 -10.26
CA PHE A 56 6.22 -6.28 -9.13
C PHE A 56 5.01 -5.36 -8.96
N ASP A 57 4.80 -4.34 -9.80
CA ASP A 57 3.66 -3.42 -9.70
C ASP A 57 2.32 -4.13 -9.85
N GLU A 58 2.23 -5.10 -10.77
CA GLU A 58 1.00 -5.90 -10.95
C GLU A 58 0.78 -6.89 -9.80
N ALA A 59 1.85 -7.43 -9.22
CA ALA A 59 1.77 -8.51 -8.23
C ALA A 59 1.66 -8.00 -6.78
N ALA A 60 2.35 -6.91 -6.46
CA ALA A 60 2.50 -6.38 -5.11
C ALA A 60 2.21 -4.88 -4.98
N GLY A 61 2.00 -4.17 -6.10
CA GLY A 61 1.63 -2.75 -6.11
C GLY A 61 0.13 -2.49 -5.99
N PRO A 62 -0.30 -1.22 -6.14
CA PRO A 62 0.52 -0.02 -6.32
C PRO A 62 1.24 0.39 -5.03
N PHE A 63 2.22 1.28 -5.13
CA PHE A 63 3.08 1.70 -4.01
C PHE A 63 3.04 3.21 -3.78
N TYR A 64 3.28 3.62 -2.54
CA TYR A 64 3.77 4.97 -2.25
C TYR A 64 5.29 4.98 -2.22
N ASP A 65 5.92 6.07 -2.65
CA ASP A 65 7.28 6.39 -2.22
C ASP A 65 7.29 6.96 -0.79
N THR A 66 8.46 7.17 -0.20
CA THR A 66 8.56 7.68 1.18
C THR A 66 7.93 9.08 1.32
N ALA A 67 8.08 9.95 0.32
CA ALA A 67 7.55 11.30 0.36
C ALA A 67 6.01 11.32 0.26
N GLY A 68 5.45 10.53 -0.66
CA GLY A 68 4.02 10.33 -0.85
C GLY A 68 3.36 9.70 0.37
N LEU A 69 3.96 8.65 0.95
CA LEU A 69 3.42 8.02 2.15
C LEU A 69 3.42 8.98 3.35
N ALA A 70 4.51 9.72 3.55
CA ALA A 70 4.61 10.72 4.62
C ALA A 70 3.53 11.79 4.49
N ARG A 71 3.33 12.31 3.26
CA ARG A 71 2.29 13.29 2.96
C ARG A 71 0.89 12.75 3.22
N TRP A 72 0.60 11.54 2.75
CA TRP A 72 -0.72 10.92 2.90
C TRP A 72 -1.07 10.64 4.36
N LEU A 73 -0.12 10.14 5.16
CA LEU A 73 -0.32 9.85 6.57
C LEU A 73 -0.23 11.09 7.48
N GLY A 74 0.21 12.25 6.97
CA GLY A 74 0.45 13.45 7.77
C GLY A 74 1.58 13.29 8.80
N ILE A 75 2.62 12.50 8.48
CA ILE A 75 3.77 12.24 9.36
C ILE A 75 5.09 12.61 8.66
N SER A 76 6.20 12.68 9.41
CA SER A 76 7.52 12.93 8.82
C SER A 76 8.05 11.71 8.05
N ARG A 77 8.93 11.94 7.07
CA ARG A 77 9.66 10.84 6.39
C ARG A 77 10.44 9.97 7.37
N GLN A 78 11.03 10.59 8.40
CA GLN A 78 11.70 9.87 9.48
C GLN A 78 10.75 8.95 10.26
N ALA A 79 9.50 9.37 10.49
CA ALA A 79 8.48 8.52 11.11
C ALA A 79 8.08 7.34 10.22
N VAL A 80 8.01 7.53 8.89
CA VAL A 80 7.81 6.43 7.93
C VAL A 80 8.95 5.41 8.04
N HIS A 81 10.20 5.86 7.96
CA HIS A 81 11.36 4.97 8.11
C HIS A 81 11.38 4.24 9.46
N GLN A 82 11.04 4.92 10.56
CA GLN A 82 10.96 4.26 11.87
C GLN A 82 9.86 3.21 11.93
N ARG A 83 8.71 3.43 11.28
CA ARG A 83 7.65 2.41 11.20
C ARG A 83 8.13 1.19 10.41
N ALA A 84 8.80 1.40 9.28
CA ALA A 84 9.32 0.30 8.47
C ALA A 84 10.41 -0.49 9.21
N ALA A 85 11.36 0.20 9.84
CA ALA A 85 12.44 -0.41 10.63
C ALA A 85 11.93 -1.19 11.86
N ARG A 86 10.72 -0.90 12.34
CA ARG A 86 10.07 -1.64 13.43
C ARG A 86 9.07 -2.68 12.94
N HIS A 87 9.05 -2.97 11.64
CA HIS A 87 8.09 -3.87 10.99
C HIS A 87 6.62 -3.47 11.17
N ALA A 88 6.35 -2.22 11.58
CA ALA A 88 4.98 -1.72 11.72
C ALA A 88 4.32 -1.48 10.34
N ILE A 89 5.13 -1.30 9.31
CA ILE A 89 4.75 -1.28 7.89
C ILE A 89 5.78 -2.07 7.09
N LEU A 90 5.37 -2.62 5.96
CA LEU A 90 6.25 -3.22 4.97
C LEU A 90 6.79 -2.13 4.03
N GLY A 91 8.11 -1.96 4.02
CA GLY A 91 8.83 -1.14 3.05
C GLY A 91 9.73 -2.01 2.19
N CYS A 92 9.58 -1.91 0.87
CA CYS A 92 10.38 -2.64 -0.10
C CYS A 92 11.53 -1.75 -0.60
N PRO A 93 12.80 -2.14 -0.42
CA PRO A 93 13.93 -1.34 -0.85
C PRO A 93 14.04 -1.33 -2.39
N LEU A 94 14.49 -0.20 -2.92
CA LEU A 94 14.89 -0.03 -4.32
C LEU A 94 16.41 0.02 -4.43
N ALA A 95 16.94 0.00 -5.66
CA ALA A 95 18.37 -0.06 -5.92
C ALA A 95 19.15 1.23 -5.52
N ASP A 96 18.46 2.34 -5.31
CA ASP A 96 19.00 3.67 -5.00
C ASP A 96 18.87 4.06 -3.51
N ASP A 97 18.84 3.07 -2.62
CA ASP A 97 18.55 3.22 -1.17
C ASP A 97 17.18 3.85 -0.85
N ALA A 98 16.34 4.08 -1.87
CA ALA A 98 14.95 4.46 -1.67
C ALA A 98 14.11 3.25 -1.22
N ALA A 99 12.91 3.53 -0.74
CA ALA A 99 11.94 2.49 -0.41
C ALA A 99 10.54 2.88 -0.89
N VAL A 100 9.82 1.87 -1.35
CA VAL A 100 8.41 1.95 -1.73
C VAL A 100 7.56 1.12 -0.79
N TYR A 101 6.32 1.54 -0.58
CA TYR A 101 5.43 0.98 0.43
C TYR A 101 4.14 0.53 -0.24
N PRO A 102 3.86 -0.79 -0.28
CA PRO A 102 2.66 -1.29 -0.92
C PRO A 102 1.39 -0.66 -0.31
N THR A 103 0.51 -0.12 -1.13
CA THR A 103 -0.66 0.65 -0.67
C THR A 103 -1.71 -0.22 0.02
N TRP A 104 -1.84 -1.48 -0.39
CA TRP A 104 -2.83 -2.43 0.14
C TRP A 104 -2.65 -2.72 1.64
N GLN A 105 -1.49 -2.41 2.22
CA GLN A 105 -1.21 -2.65 3.63
C GLN A 105 -1.90 -1.63 4.56
N PHE A 106 -2.54 -0.61 3.98
CA PHE A 106 -3.25 0.43 4.70
C PHE A 106 -4.75 0.38 4.44
N LEU A 107 -5.52 0.72 5.47
CA LEU A 107 -6.93 1.02 5.41
C LEU A 107 -7.15 2.45 4.90
N GLY A 108 -8.37 2.78 4.49
CA GLY A 108 -8.69 4.10 3.91
C GLY A 108 -8.45 5.29 4.86
N ASN A 109 -8.27 5.04 6.17
CA ASN A 109 -7.93 6.05 7.17
C ASN A 109 -6.42 6.13 7.50
N GLY A 110 -5.57 5.38 6.80
CA GLY A 110 -4.13 5.34 7.02
C GLY A 110 -3.65 4.41 8.14
N ALA A 111 -4.56 3.73 8.84
CA ALA A 111 -4.19 2.63 9.74
C ALA A 111 -3.69 1.43 8.93
N THR A 112 -2.79 0.63 9.49
CA THR A 112 -2.37 -0.64 8.87
C THR A 112 -3.42 -1.71 9.05
N LEU A 113 -3.34 -2.78 8.26
CA LEU A 113 -4.21 -3.95 8.45
C LEU A 113 -4.02 -4.52 9.86
N PRO A 114 -5.10 -4.95 10.55
CA PRO A 114 -4.99 -5.67 11.81
C PRO A 114 -4.02 -6.85 11.69
N GLY A 115 -3.13 -7.02 12.68
CA GLY A 115 -2.15 -8.11 12.68
C GLY A 115 -0.98 -7.97 11.70
N LEU A 116 -0.98 -6.97 10.79
CA LEU A 116 0.07 -6.82 9.78
C LEU A 116 1.47 -6.76 10.39
N ALA A 117 1.65 -5.97 11.44
CA ALA A 117 2.96 -5.76 12.05
C ALA A 117 3.56 -7.07 12.59
N GLU A 118 2.72 -7.95 13.15
CA GLU A 118 3.14 -9.26 13.63
C GLU A 118 3.54 -10.18 12.47
N VAL A 119 2.75 -10.17 11.39
CA VAL A 119 3.04 -10.96 10.19
C VAL A 119 4.33 -10.49 9.52
N VAL A 120 4.51 -9.18 9.33
CA VAL A 120 5.74 -8.61 8.74
C VAL A 120 6.96 -8.95 9.60
N ALA A 121 6.85 -8.85 10.93
CA ALA A 121 7.95 -9.22 11.82
C ALA A 121 8.32 -10.70 11.72
N VAL A 122 7.34 -11.61 11.62
CA VAL A 122 7.57 -13.05 11.44
C VAL A 122 8.27 -13.35 10.12
N LEU A 123 7.84 -12.69 9.03
CA LEU A 123 8.44 -12.86 7.71
C LEU A 123 9.90 -12.33 7.70
N ALA A 124 10.13 -11.14 8.28
CA ALA A 124 11.44 -10.51 8.35
C ALA A 124 12.48 -11.30 9.16
N ASP A 125 12.04 -12.03 10.19
CA ASP A 125 12.91 -12.89 11.00
C ASP A 125 13.58 -14.01 10.16
N GLY A 126 13.02 -14.33 8.98
CA GLY A 126 13.55 -15.29 8.02
C GLY A 126 14.71 -14.83 7.14
N ASP A 127 15.30 -13.65 7.37
CA ASP A 127 16.24 -12.97 6.44
C ASP A 127 15.65 -12.76 5.03
N SER A 128 14.32 -12.76 4.93
CA SER A 128 13.65 -12.68 3.65
C SER A 128 13.65 -11.27 3.09
N ASP A 129 13.92 -11.17 1.79
CA ASP A 129 13.74 -9.94 1.02
C ASP A 129 12.31 -9.38 1.24
N PRO A 130 12.15 -8.11 1.66
CA PRO A 130 10.84 -7.46 1.79
C PRO A 130 9.95 -7.58 0.55
N TRP A 131 10.53 -7.73 -0.65
CA TRP A 131 9.78 -8.03 -1.87
C TRP A 131 9.11 -9.41 -1.84
N MET A 132 9.77 -10.43 -1.28
CA MET A 132 9.17 -11.76 -1.10
C MET A 132 8.02 -11.73 -0.10
N ALA A 133 8.16 -10.96 0.99
CA ALA A 133 7.06 -10.73 1.92
C ALA A 133 5.87 -10.03 1.25
N ALA A 134 6.11 -9.02 0.40
CA ALA A 134 5.06 -8.34 -0.35
C ALA A 134 4.32 -9.27 -1.31
N LEU A 135 5.06 -10.13 -2.02
CA LEU A 135 4.48 -11.13 -2.93
C LEU A 135 3.66 -12.16 -2.16
N TRP A 136 4.17 -12.69 -1.06
CA TRP A 136 3.46 -13.68 -0.25
C TRP A 136 2.15 -13.12 0.33
N LEU A 137 2.17 -11.87 0.81
CA LEU A 137 0.97 -11.20 1.35
C LEU A 137 -0.13 -10.98 0.29
N ARG A 138 0.20 -11.07 -1.00
CA ARG A 138 -0.71 -10.90 -2.14
C ARG A 138 -1.03 -12.20 -2.87
N ALA A 139 -0.32 -13.29 -2.58
CA ALA A 139 -0.57 -14.59 -3.18
C ALA A 139 -1.73 -15.32 -2.46
N PRO A 140 -2.55 -16.10 -3.18
CA PRO A 140 -3.50 -17.03 -2.58
C PRO A 140 -2.84 -17.94 -1.55
N ASN A 141 -3.51 -18.18 -0.42
CA ASN A 141 -2.99 -19.02 0.65
C ASN A 141 -4.03 -20.04 1.11
N ASP A 142 -3.69 -21.32 1.00
CA ASP A 142 -4.59 -22.44 1.30
C ASP A 142 -4.98 -22.52 2.79
N ALA A 143 -4.19 -21.93 3.70
CA ALA A 143 -4.52 -21.87 5.12
C ALA A 143 -5.72 -20.96 5.43
N ILE A 144 -6.11 -20.11 4.48
CA ILE A 144 -7.21 -19.14 4.57
C ILE A 144 -8.12 -19.22 3.34
N ASP A 145 -8.48 -20.45 2.95
CA ASP A 145 -9.41 -20.75 1.85
C ASP A 145 -9.03 -20.13 0.49
N GLY A 146 -7.72 -19.99 0.24
CA GLY A 146 -7.19 -19.42 -1.00
C GLY A 146 -7.26 -17.88 -1.07
N ALA A 147 -7.66 -17.21 0.01
CA ALA A 147 -7.58 -15.76 0.09
C ALA A 147 -6.11 -15.30 0.14
N ALA A 148 -5.85 -14.09 -0.36
CA ALA A 148 -4.56 -13.45 -0.13
C ALA A 148 -4.50 -12.97 1.35
N PRO A 149 -3.39 -13.18 2.07
CA PRO A 149 -3.25 -12.76 3.47
C PRO A 149 -3.62 -11.30 3.73
N ALA A 150 -3.19 -10.38 2.88
CA ALA A 150 -3.52 -8.96 3.01
C ALA A 150 -5.02 -8.68 2.86
N ASP A 151 -5.71 -9.42 2.00
CA ASP A 151 -7.15 -9.24 1.78
C ASP A 151 -7.94 -9.86 2.94
N TRP A 152 -7.54 -11.04 3.40
CA TRP A 152 -8.11 -11.68 4.59
C TRP A 152 -8.02 -10.80 5.84
N LEU A 153 -6.85 -10.23 6.12
CA LEU A 153 -6.66 -9.32 7.26
C LEU A 153 -7.48 -8.03 7.11
N ARG A 154 -7.62 -7.52 5.88
CA ARG A 154 -8.44 -6.32 5.61
C ARG A 154 -9.91 -6.57 5.90
N ASP A 155 -10.40 -7.74 5.52
CA ASP A 155 -11.81 -8.12 5.67
C ASP A 155 -12.16 -8.57 7.11
N GLY A 156 -11.20 -8.47 8.04
CA GLY A 156 -11.38 -8.76 9.45
C GLY A 156 -11.25 -10.25 9.80
N GLY A 157 -10.61 -11.03 8.93
CA GLY A 157 -10.30 -12.43 9.20
C GLY A 157 -9.34 -12.62 10.37
N ASP A 158 -9.35 -13.83 10.94
CA ASP A 158 -8.48 -14.17 12.07
C ASP A 158 -7.00 -14.10 11.65
N THR A 159 -6.18 -13.42 12.46
CA THR A 159 -4.74 -13.27 12.22
C THR A 159 -3.97 -14.56 12.52
N ALA A 160 -4.47 -15.43 13.40
CA ALA A 160 -3.78 -16.65 13.81
C ALA A 160 -3.38 -17.59 12.64
N PRO A 161 -4.27 -17.96 11.69
CA PRO A 161 -3.89 -18.80 10.56
C PRO A 161 -2.85 -18.12 9.63
N VAL A 162 -2.92 -16.80 9.49
CA VAL A 162 -1.95 -16.03 8.69
C VAL A 162 -0.56 -16.09 9.32
N LEU A 163 -0.48 -15.90 10.64
CA LEU A 163 0.79 -15.98 11.37
C LEU A 163 1.41 -17.38 11.30
N GLU A 164 0.59 -18.43 11.38
CA GLU A 164 1.09 -19.80 11.27
C GLU A 164 1.64 -20.10 9.88
N ALA A 165 0.92 -19.71 8.82
CA ALA A 165 1.42 -19.84 7.46
C ALA A 165 2.69 -18.99 7.22
N ALA A 166 2.76 -17.79 7.79
CA ALA A 166 3.95 -16.94 7.72
C ALA A 166 5.17 -17.60 8.36
N ARG A 167 5.03 -18.26 9.53
CA ARG A 167 6.13 -18.97 10.18
C ARG A 167 6.66 -20.13 9.34
N GLN A 168 5.76 -20.89 8.72
CA GLN A 168 6.14 -22.02 7.86
C GLN A 168 6.95 -21.55 6.64
N VAL A 169 6.50 -20.47 5.99
CA VAL A 169 7.21 -19.88 4.85
C VAL A 169 8.54 -19.25 5.29
N ALA A 170 8.57 -18.50 6.38
CA ALA A 170 9.79 -17.90 6.91
C ALA A 170 10.83 -18.96 7.34
N ALA A 171 10.39 -20.13 7.83
CA ALA A 171 11.29 -21.26 8.09
C ALA A 171 11.88 -21.83 6.79
N GLY A 172 11.09 -21.88 5.71
CA GLY A 172 11.54 -22.32 4.40
C GLY A 172 12.52 -21.36 3.72
N TRP A 173 12.43 -20.05 3.99
CA TRP A 173 13.35 -19.04 3.44
C TRP A 173 14.75 -19.05 4.08
N ARG A 174 14.88 -19.60 5.29
CA ARG A 174 16.17 -19.72 5.99
C ARG A 174 17.03 -20.89 5.52
N ALA A 175 16.45 -21.87 4.81
CA ALA A 175 17.08 -23.12 4.41
C ALA A 175 17.75 -23.01 3.02
#